data_AF-A6JEA7-F1
#
_entry.id   AF-A6JEA7-F1
#
_cell.length_a   1.000
_cell.length_b   1.000
_cell.length_c   1.000
_cell.angle_alpha   90.00
_cell.angle_beta   90.00
_cell.angle_gamma   90.00
#
_symmetry.space_group_name_H-M   'P 1'
#
loop_
_entity.id
_entity.type
_entity.pdbx_description
1 polymer ?
#
loop_
_entity_poly.entity_id
_entity_poly.type
_entity_poly.pdbx_seq_one_letter_code
_entity_poly.pdbx_strand_id
1 'polypeptide(L)'
;MEDYIVVRFPLNVSSVTEHDTSRAGLQPVSKWQAYGLEGYPGFIFIPNPFLPGCQWHWIKQCLKLYSQKPNVCNLDKHMTKEETQGLWEQSKEFLRSKDKTKRRPRSLLERLRWVTLGYHYNWDSKSKSPLPVDFRVSEQKQVS
;
A
#
# COMPACT_ATOMS: atom_id res chain seq x y z
N MET A 1 -22.64 9.07 -23.52
CA MET A 1 -21.53 9.24 -22.56
C MET A 1 -22.12 10.06 -21.44
N GLU A 2 -22.19 9.54 -20.21
CA GLU A 2 -22.61 10.36 -19.08
C GLU A 2 -21.47 11.32 -18.75
N ASP A 3 -21.70 12.61 -18.95
CA ASP A 3 -20.76 13.65 -18.56
C ASP A 3 -20.89 13.88 -17.05
N TYR A 4 -19.88 13.45 -16.30
CA TYR A 4 -19.84 13.69 -14.86
C TYR A 4 -19.41 15.14 -14.59
N ILE A 5 -20.15 15.82 -13.73
CA ILE A 5 -19.81 17.18 -13.28
C ILE A 5 -18.79 17.07 -12.13
N VAL A 6 -17.57 17.53 -12.40
CA VAL A 6 -16.47 17.57 -11.44
C VAL A 6 -16.54 18.87 -10.65
N VAL A 7 -16.58 18.77 -9.32
CA VAL A 7 -16.64 19.93 -8.42
C VAL A 7 -15.39 20.04 -7.57
N ARG A 8 -15.02 21.27 -7.18
CA ARG A 8 -13.89 21.49 -6.29
C ARG A 8 -14.26 21.09 -4.86
N PHE A 9 -13.43 20.28 -4.21
CA PHE A 9 -13.60 19.92 -2.80
C PHE A 9 -12.66 20.75 -1.91
N PRO A 10 -13.17 21.54 -0.95
CA PRO A 10 -12.35 22.34 -0.05
C PRO A 10 -11.69 21.46 1.02
N LEU A 11 -10.36 21.52 1.10
CA LEU A 11 -9.59 20.84 2.15
C LEU A 11 -9.34 21.78 3.33
N ASN A 12 -9.24 21.20 4.54
CA ASN A 12 -8.81 21.95 5.72
C ASN A 12 -7.27 22.04 5.75
N VAL A 13 -6.75 23.16 5.24
CA VAL A 13 -5.29 23.39 5.08
C VAL A 13 -4.53 23.40 6.41
N SER A 14 -5.16 23.82 7.51
CA SER A 14 -4.49 23.88 8.83
C SER A 14 -4.60 22.58 9.64
N SER A 15 -5.35 21.58 9.15
CA SER A 15 -5.55 20.32 9.87
C SER A 15 -4.31 19.44 10.00
N VAL A 16 -3.33 19.59 9.10
CA VAL A 16 -2.09 18.81 9.08
C VAL A 16 -0.92 19.76 8.90
N THR A 17 0.11 19.61 9.73
CA THR A 17 1.30 20.46 9.66
C THR A 17 2.15 20.12 8.43
N GLU A 18 2.88 21.10 7.90
CA GLU A 18 3.82 20.83 6.80
C GLU A 18 4.87 19.79 7.17
N HIS A 19 5.31 19.81 8.43
CA HIS A 19 6.24 18.82 8.98
C HIS A 19 5.69 17.39 8.85
N ASP A 20 4.44 17.15 9.22
CA ASP A 20 3.83 15.81 9.13
C ASP A 20 3.61 15.38 7.68
N THR A 21 3.20 16.29 6.79
CA THR A 21 3.11 15.99 5.36
C THR A 21 4.48 15.60 4.78
N SER A 22 5.53 16.34 5.13
CA SER A 22 6.90 16.07 4.68
C SER A 22 7.41 14.73 5.19
N ARG A 23 7.13 14.37 6.45
CA ARG A 23 7.47 13.06 7.02
C ARG A 23 6.83 11.89 6.27
N ALA A 24 5.63 12.08 5.74
CA ALA A 24 4.94 11.09 4.89
C ALA A 24 5.35 11.15 3.41
N GLY A 25 6.21 12.10 3.02
CA GLY A 25 6.60 12.33 1.63
C GLY A 25 5.52 12.98 0.78
N LEU A 26 4.67 13.82 1.39
CA LEU A 26 3.57 14.53 0.76
C LEU A 26 3.87 16.03 0.66
N GLN A 27 3.28 16.69 -0.34
CA GLN A 27 3.28 18.14 -0.44
C GLN A 27 2.46 18.76 0.71
N PRO A 28 2.67 20.04 1.08
CA PRO A 28 1.77 20.75 1.98
C PRO A 28 0.31 20.71 1.49
N VAL A 29 -0.65 20.56 2.40
CA VAL A 29 -2.10 20.47 2.08
C VAL A 29 -2.57 21.69 1.30
N SER A 30 -1.96 22.86 1.51
CA SER A 30 -2.21 24.11 0.76
C SER A 30 -2.00 23.98 -0.75
N LYS A 31 -1.14 23.04 -1.19
CA LYS A 31 -0.87 22.80 -2.62
C LYS A 31 -1.80 21.74 -3.22
N TRP A 32 -2.50 20.97 -2.40
CA TRP A 32 -3.31 19.86 -2.87
C TRP A 32 -4.52 20.36 -3.65
N GLN A 33 -4.88 19.58 -4.65
CA GLN A 33 -6.08 19.78 -5.42
C GLN A 33 -7.04 18.64 -5.08
N ALA A 34 -8.22 18.91 -4.54
CA ALA A 34 -9.22 17.88 -4.24
C ALA A 34 -10.50 18.14 -5.00
N TYR A 35 -11.12 17.07 -5.47
CA TYR A 35 -12.31 17.12 -6.31
C TYR A 35 -13.36 16.13 -5.83
N GLY A 36 -14.62 16.48 -6.00
CA GLY A 36 -15.76 15.58 -5.85
C GLY A 36 -16.49 15.40 -7.18
N LEU A 37 -17.50 14.54 -7.18
CA LEU A 37 -18.41 14.37 -8.30
C LEU A 37 -19.83 14.73 -7.85
N GLU A 38 -20.53 15.53 -8.65
CA GLU A 38 -21.94 15.82 -8.39
C GLU A 38 -22.76 14.52 -8.43
N GLY A 39 -23.68 14.36 -7.49
CA GLY A 39 -24.44 13.11 -7.29
C GLY A 39 -23.73 12.04 -6.46
N TYR A 40 -22.46 12.23 -6.08
CA TYR A 40 -21.68 11.25 -5.29
C TYR A 40 -21.11 11.87 -3.99
N PRO A 41 -21.98 12.21 -3.02
CA PRO A 41 -21.53 12.77 -1.74
C PRO A 41 -20.61 11.78 -1.01
N GLY A 42 -19.51 12.29 -0.46
CA GLY A 42 -18.50 11.50 0.24
C GLY A 42 -17.37 10.95 -0.66
N PHE A 43 -17.50 11.05 -1.99
CA PHE A 43 -16.39 10.75 -2.90
C PHE A 43 -15.42 11.94 -2.98
N ILE A 44 -14.13 11.68 -2.73
CA ILE A 44 -13.07 12.68 -2.83
C ILE A 44 -11.92 12.09 -3.65
N PHE A 45 -11.53 12.78 -4.70
CA PHE A 45 -10.37 12.46 -5.52
C PHE A 45 -9.26 13.49 -5.30
N ILE A 46 -8.07 13.02 -4.97
CA ILE A 46 -6.87 13.84 -4.77
C ILE A 46 -5.82 13.37 -5.79
N PRO A 47 -5.53 14.13 -6.86
CA PRO A 47 -4.42 13.83 -7.75
C PRO A 47 -3.11 13.89 -6.99
N ASN A 48 -2.14 13.07 -7.44
CA ASN A 48 -0.83 12.85 -6.83
C ASN A 48 -0.35 13.95 -5.85
N PRO A 49 -0.57 13.77 -4.54
CA PRO A 49 -0.13 14.73 -3.52
C PRO A 49 1.31 14.48 -3.06
N PHE A 50 2.02 13.51 -3.65
CA PHE A 50 3.36 13.15 -3.20
C PHE A 50 4.41 14.17 -3.64
N LEU A 51 5.43 14.33 -2.82
CA LEU A 51 6.67 14.97 -3.23
C LEU A 51 7.35 14.13 -4.33
N PRO A 52 8.09 14.77 -5.26
CA PRO A 52 8.81 14.05 -6.29
C PRO A 52 9.71 12.94 -5.71
N GLY A 53 9.59 11.73 -6.25
CA GLY A 53 10.36 10.56 -5.82
C GLY A 53 9.84 9.84 -4.57
N CYS A 54 9.01 10.47 -3.74
CA CYS A 54 8.52 9.85 -2.49
C CYS A 54 7.57 8.67 -2.71
N GLN A 55 6.92 8.56 -3.88
CA GLN A 55 6.12 7.37 -4.21
C GLN A 55 6.94 6.08 -4.20
N TRP A 56 8.23 6.13 -4.59
CA TRP A 56 9.10 4.96 -4.61
C TRP A 56 9.29 4.34 -3.23
N HIS A 57 9.25 5.17 -2.17
CA HIS A 57 9.28 4.67 -0.81
C HIS A 57 8.09 3.74 -0.56
N TRP A 58 6.87 4.21 -0.80
CA TRP A 58 5.64 3.47 -0.56
C TRP A 58 5.52 2.23 -1.46
N ILE A 59 5.90 2.33 -2.73
CA ILE A 59 5.98 1.19 -3.65
C ILE A 59 6.93 0.12 -3.09
N LYS A 60 8.12 0.52 -2.64
CA LYS A 60 9.09 -0.40 -2.03
C LYS A 60 8.54 -1.03 -0.76
N GLN A 61 7.85 -0.29 0.10
CA GLN A 61 7.22 -0.85 1.30
C GLN A 61 6.20 -1.93 0.93
N CYS A 62 5.30 -1.64 -0.02
CA CYS A 62 4.27 -2.59 -0.48
C CYS A 62 4.86 -3.89 -1.03
N LEU A 63 5.92 -3.81 -1.84
CA LEU A 63 6.50 -4.97 -2.54
C LEU A 63 7.51 -5.73 -1.70
N LYS A 64 8.23 -5.05 -0.80
CA LYS A 64 9.33 -5.66 -0.03
C LYS A 64 8.95 -5.95 1.40
N LEU A 65 8.34 -5.01 2.12
CA LEU A 65 8.13 -5.11 3.57
C LEU A 65 6.75 -5.65 3.92
N TYR A 66 5.70 -5.04 3.37
CA TYR A 66 4.32 -5.37 3.72
C TYR A 66 3.93 -6.78 3.27
N SER A 67 4.52 -7.29 2.20
CA SER A 67 4.32 -8.66 1.75
C SER A 67 4.96 -9.73 2.65
N GLN A 68 5.78 -9.35 3.64
CA GLN A 68 6.44 -10.29 4.54
C GLN A 68 5.57 -10.63 5.75
N LYS A 69 5.92 -11.75 6.40
CA LYS A 69 5.39 -12.11 7.71
C LYS A 69 5.71 -11.01 8.74
N PRO A 70 4.81 -10.72 9.68
CA PRO A 70 3.59 -11.47 10.03
C PRO A 70 2.35 -11.20 9.16
N ASN A 71 2.42 -10.33 8.15
CA ASN A 71 1.25 -10.03 7.32
C ASN A 71 0.81 -11.24 6.50
N VAL A 72 -0.50 -11.31 6.23
CA VAL A 72 -1.11 -12.39 5.46
C VAL A 72 -1.28 -11.95 4.01
N CYS A 73 -0.92 -12.82 3.08
CA CYS A 73 -1.07 -12.60 1.65
C CYS A 73 -1.69 -13.81 0.94
N ASN A 74 -2.03 -13.66 -0.34
CA ASN A 74 -2.66 -14.73 -1.11
C ASN A 74 -1.79 -15.99 -1.29
N LEU A 75 -0.47 -15.86 -1.19
CA LEU A 75 0.47 -16.97 -1.36
C LEU A 75 0.42 -17.95 -0.20
N ASP A 76 0.03 -17.48 0.99
CA ASP A 76 -0.02 -18.25 2.23
C ASP A 76 -1.02 -19.41 2.20
N LYS A 77 -1.97 -19.38 1.27
CA LYS A 77 -2.96 -20.44 1.08
C LYS A 77 -2.39 -21.70 0.44
N HIS A 78 -1.28 -21.58 -0.29
CA HIS A 78 -0.75 -22.64 -1.14
C HIS A 78 0.76 -22.85 -0.97
N MET A 79 1.40 -22.12 -0.06
CA MET A 79 2.84 -22.15 0.19
C MET A 79 3.09 -22.17 1.69
N THR A 80 4.20 -22.79 2.10
CA THR A 80 4.60 -22.78 3.51
C THR A 80 5.12 -21.39 3.92
N LYS A 81 5.27 -21.19 5.23
CA LYS A 81 5.83 -19.92 5.75
C LYS A 81 7.27 -19.73 5.31
N GLU A 82 8.02 -20.81 5.18
CA GLU A 82 9.42 -20.83 4.76
C GLU A 82 9.56 -20.44 3.29
N GLU A 83 8.66 -20.92 2.43
CA GLU A 83 8.63 -20.57 1.00
C GLU A 83 8.25 -19.10 0.77
N THR A 84 7.37 -18.55 1.60
CA THR A 84 6.94 -17.14 1.52
C THR A 84 7.89 -16.18 2.23
N GLN A 85 8.81 -16.68 3.06
CA GLN A 85 9.82 -15.89 3.72
C GLN A 85 10.84 -15.35 2.71
N GLY A 86 11.10 -14.05 2.73
CA GLY A 86 12.09 -13.45 1.81
C GLY A 86 11.64 -13.38 0.35
N LEU A 87 10.33 -13.28 0.08
CA LEU A 87 9.71 -13.14 -1.24
C LEU A 87 10.46 -12.19 -2.18
N TRP A 88 10.87 -11.02 -1.67
CA TRP A 88 11.62 -10.02 -2.42
C TRP A 88 13.01 -10.53 -2.84
N GLU A 89 13.74 -11.17 -1.93
CA GLU A 89 15.09 -11.69 -2.19
C GLU A 89 15.05 -12.80 -3.24
N GLN A 90 14.11 -13.74 -3.09
CA GLN A 90 13.88 -14.81 -4.07
C GLN A 90 13.50 -14.26 -5.45
N SER A 91 12.69 -13.20 -5.49
CA SER A 91 12.25 -12.60 -6.75
C SER A 91 13.29 -11.70 -7.39
N LYS A 92 14.23 -11.11 -6.64
CA LYS A 92 15.28 -10.22 -7.19
C LYS A 92 16.13 -10.92 -8.23
N GLU A 93 16.59 -12.13 -7.92
CA GLU A 93 17.45 -12.90 -8.85
C GLU A 93 16.66 -13.27 -10.11
N PHE A 94 15.41 -13.69 -9.93
CA PHE A 94 14.50 -14.02 -11.02
C PHE A 94 14.21 -12.82 -11.95
N LEU A 95 14.08 -11.62 -11.39
CA LEU A 95 13.85 -10.38 -12.13
C LEU A 95 15.10 -9.82 -12.81
N ARG A 96 16.30 -10.13 -12.28
CA ARG A 96 17.59 -9.71 -12.87
C ARG A 96 18.00 -10.56 -14.06
N SER A 97 17.52 -11.80 -14.16
CA SER A 97 17.78 -12.67 -15.30
C SER A 97 17.32 -12.02 -16.61
N LYS A 98 18.24 -11.89 -17.56
CA LYS A 98 18.01 -11.28 -18.89
C LYS A 98 17.32 -12.22 -19.88
N ASP A 99 17.06 -13.46 -19.50
CA ASP A 99 16.42 -14.45 -20.38
C ASP A 99 14.92 -14.16 -20.49
N LYS A 100 14.58 -13.23 -21.39
CA LYS A 100 13.20 -12.79 -21.72
C LYS A 100 12.53 -13.71 -22.74
N THR A 101 13.28 -14.65 -23.30
CA THR A 101 12.92 -15.41 -24.51
C THR A 101 12.24 -16.75 -24.23
N LYS A 102 12.32 -17.28 -23.01
CA LYS A 102 11.62 -18.52 -22.63
C LYS A 102 10.38 -18.24 -21.80
N ARG A 103 9.30 -18.99 -22.09
CA ARG A 103 8.08 -19.05 -21.26
C ARG A 103 8.49 -19.55 -19.86
N ARG A 104 8.73 -18.61 -18.94
CA ARG A 104 9.23 -18.91 -17.59
C ARG A 104 8.08 -18.93 -16.58
N PRO A 105 8.18 -19.73 -15.50
CA PRO A 105 7.22 -19.64 -14.40
C PRO A 105 7.25 -18.24 -13.78
N ARG A 106 6.12 -17.76 -13.26
CA ARG A 106 6.07 -16.45 -12.59
C ARG A 106 6.81 -16.53 -11.24
N SER A 107 7.61 -15.52 -10.93
CA SER A 107 8.20 -15.31 -9.60
C SER A 107 7.12 -15.14 -8.53
N LEU A 108 7.50 -15.27 -7.26
CA LEU A 108 6.58 -15.06 -6.14
C LEU A 108 6.01 -13.63 -6.14
N LEU A 109 6.83 -12.62 -6.44
CA LEU A 109 6.36 -11.23 -6.55
C LEU A 109 5.36 -11.06 -7.70
N GLU A 110 5.56 -11.72 -8.85
CA GLU A 110 4.60 -11.69 -9.97
C GLU A 110 3.29 -12.45 -9.68
N ARG A 111 3.30 -13.36 -8.69
CA ARG A 111 2.12 -14.12 -8.21
C ARG A 111 1.41 -13.44 -7.03
N LEU A 112 1.99 -12.40 -6.43
CA LEU A 112 1.35 -11.62 -5.38
C LEU A 112 0.12 -10.88 -5.94
N ARG A 113 -0.98 -10.90 -5.19
CA ARG A 113 -2.27 -10.30 -5.58
C ARG A 113 -2.86 -9.41 -4.50
N TRP A 114 -2.75 -9.82 -3.24
CA TRP A 114 -3.21 -9.03 -2.11
C TRP A 114 -2.39 -9.33 -0.86
N VAL A 115 -2.36 -8.34 0.03
CA VAL A 115 -1.78 -8.40 1.38
C VAL A 115 -2.78 -7.73 2.31
N THR A 116 -3.04 -8.32 3.47
CA THR A 116 -3.84 -7.70 4.54
C THR A 116 -2.93 -7.16 5.63
N LEU A 117 -3.15 -5.91 6.05
CA LEU A 117 -2.42 -5.24 7.13
C LEU A 117 -3.36 -4.98 8.31
N GLY A 118 -2.85 -5.09 9.53
CA GLY A 118 -3.61 -4.83 10.75
C GLY A 118 -4.69 -5.88 11.00
N TYR A 119 -5.92 -5.43 11.29
CA TYR A 119 -7.04 -6.32 11.60
C TYR A 119 -7.40 -7.20 10.40
N HIS A 120 -7.23 -8.50 10.56
CA HIS A 120 -7.68 -9.46 9.56
C HIS A 120 -9.21 -9.51 9.57
N TYR A 121 -9.80 -9.20 8.43
CA TYR A 121 -11.23 -9.38 8.22
C TYR A 121 -11.52 -10.87 8.10
N ASN A 122 -12.35 -11.39 8.99
CA ASN A 122 -12.86 -12.75 8.88
C ASN A 122 -14.05 -12.72 7.91
N TRP A 123 -13.87 -13.34 6.75
CA TRP A 123 -14.87 -13.39 5.69
C TRP A 123 -16.11 -14.22 6.06
N ASP A 124 -15.99 -15.18 6.98
CA ASP A 124 -17.09 -16.05 7.41
C ASP A 124 -18.00 -15.34 8.42
N SER A 125 -17.40 -14.69 9.43
CA SER A 125 -18.15 -13.97 10.47
C SER A 125 -18.51 -12.54 10.09
N LYS A 126 -18.00 -12.05 8.96
CA LYS A 126 -18.07 -10.64 8.52
C LYS A 126 -17.62 -9.63 9.58
N SER A 127 -16.75 -10.05 10.49
CA SER A 127 -16.26 -9.24 11.61
C SER A 127 -14.73 -9.08 11.56
N LYS A 128 -14.23 -8.03 12.21
CA LYS A 128 -12.79 -7.87 12.42
C LYS A 128 -12.40 -8.75 13.61
N SER A 129 -11.43 -9.64 13.43
CA SER A 129 -10.89 -10.44 14.54
C SER A 129 -10.29 -9.51 15.61
N PRO A 130 -10.52 -9.74 16.92
CA PRO A 130 -9.81 -8.98 17.95
C PRO A 130 -8.28 -9.20 17.80
N LEU A 131 -7.48 -8.15 18.05
CA LEU A 131 -6.02 -8.25 17.93
C LEU A 131 -5.50 -9.41 18.80
N PRO A 132 -4.61 -10.28 18.28
CA PRO A 132 -3.70 -11.00 19.15
C PRO A 132 -2.93 -9.95 19.97
N VAL A 133 -2.84 -10.15 21.28
CA VAL A 133 -2.18 -9.26 22.26
C VAL A 133 -0.74 -8.85 21.87
N ASP A 134 -0.11 -9.57 20.94
CA ASP A 134 1.25 -9.31 20.44
C ASP A 134 1.36 -8.29 19.30
N PHE A 135 0.25 -7.86 18.69
CA PHE A 135 0.27 -6.81 17.67
C PHE A 135 0.15 -5.41 18.30
N ARG A 136 0.93 -5.14 19.36
CA ARG A 136 1.31 -3.76 19.64
C ARG A 136 2.25 -3.35 18.52
N VAL A 137 1.85 -2.32 17.78
CA VAL A 137 2.64 -1.62 16.76
C VAL A 137 4.10 -1.66 17.18
N SER A 138 4.92 -2.40 16.43
CA SER A 138 6.35 -2.22 16.50
C SER A 138 6.58 -0.76 16.15
N GLU A 139 6.89 0.04 17.18
CA GLU A 139 7.37 1.39 17.03
C GLU A 139 8.42 1.34 15.93
N GLN A 140 8.14 2.03 14.82
CA GLN A 140 9.16 2.31 13.83
C GLN A 140 10.23 3.08 14.57
N LYS A 141 11.30 2.37 14.98
CA LYS A 141 12.51 3.00 15.50
C LYS A 141 12.95 4.03 14.47
N GLN A 142 12.79 5.27 14.87
CA GLN A 142 13.36 6.45 14.28
C GLN A 142 14.86 6.17 14.14
N VAL A 143 15.34 6.02 12.91
CA VAL A 143 16.77 5.94 12.63
C VAL A 143 17.27 7.38 12.62
N SER A 144 17.99 7.76 13.69
CA SER A 144 18.93 8.88 13.69
C SER A 144 20.06 8.65 12.68
#